data_AF-A0A315WZR7-F1
#
_entry.id   AF-A0A315WZR7-F1
#
_cell.length_a   1.000
_cell.length_b   1.000
_cell.length_c   1.000
_cell.angle_alpha   90.00
_cell.angle_beta   90.00
_cell.angle_gamma   90.00
#
_symmetry.space_group_name_H-M   'P 1'
#
loop_
_entity.id
_entity.type
_entity.pdbx_description
1 polymer ?
#
loop_
_entity_poly.entity_id
_entity_poly.type
_entity_poly.pdbx_seq_one_letter_code
_entity_poly.pdbx_strand_id
1 'polypeptide(L)'
;MPRDVTKMSWVVTGRRHLDALAVFPLPNINPAIISFASIVVVIMIYIWPRHLWLAALLVGISIFFDWLDGLVARHYHRESIRGYRIDSLCDRLSELVLSSLFFFPWFYLFLINIFLTYISWRTKIHFVLPLRLLFILLVVIHYLGLDFGFLG
;
A
#
# COMPACT_ATOMS: atom_id res chain seq x y z
N MET A 1 -27.38 -9.38 13.61
CA MET A 1 -26.34 -8.95 12.65
C MET A 1 -25.96 -7.50 12.93
N PRO A 2 -24.69 -7.19 13.26
CA PRO A 2 -24.28 -5.80 13.49
C PRO A 2 -24.21 -5.03 12.16
N ARG A 3 -24.82 -3.84 12.13
CA ARG A 3 -25.03 -2.98 10.94
C ARG A 3 -23.74 -2.34 10.39
N ASP A 4 -22.58 -2.63 10.97
CA ASP A 4 -21.30 -2.02 10.59
C ASP A 4 -20.62 -2.74 9.42
N VAL A 5 -20.96 -4.02 9.18
CA VAL A 5 -20.34 -4.84 8.12
C VAL A 5 -20.90 -4.52 6.73
N THR A 6 -22.15 -4.07 6.64
CA THR A 6 -22.84 -3.84 5.36
C THR A 6 -22.32 -2.63 4.58
N LYS A 7 -21.60 -1.69 5.21
CA LYS A 7 -21.08 -0.49 4.55
C LYS A 7 -19.65 -0.59 4.04
N MET A 8 -18.88 -1.61 4.45
CA MET A 8 -17.62 -1.99 3.78
C MET A 8 -17.86 -2.62 2.39
N SER A 9 -19.13 -2.93 2.04
CA SER A 9 -19.44 -3.67 0.83
C SER A 9 -19.05 -2.96 -0.47
N TRP A 10 -19.03 -1.63 -0.53
CA TRP A 10 -18.67 -0.91 -1.76
C TRP A 10 -17.18 -0.98 -2.10
N VAL A 11 -16.29 -0.90 -1.10
CA VAL A 11 -14.83 -1.07 -1.27
C VAL A 11 -14.49 -2.52 -1.63
N VAL A 12 -15.17 -3.47 -0.97
CA VAL A 12 -15.01 -4.92 -1.24
C VAL A 12 -15.54 -5.29 -2.63
N THR A 13 -16.66 -4.69 -3.08
CA THR A 13 -17.27 -5.00 -4.38
C THR A 13 -16.43 -4.49 -5.55
N GLY A 14 -15.78 -3.33 -5.43
CA GLY A 14 -14.89 -2.82 -6.48
C GLY A 14 -13.66 -3.68 -6.75
N ARG A 15 -13.11 -4.34 -5.71
CA ARG A 15 -11.91 -5.20 -5.84
C ARG A 15 -12.20 -6.64 -6.29
N ARG A 16 -13.46 -7.09 -6.25
CA ARG A 16 -13.86 -8.45 -6.70
C ARG A 16 -13.48 -8.76 -8.14
N HIS A 17 -13.43 -7.76 -9.01
CA HIS A 17 -13.02 -7.95 -10.41
C HIS A 17 -11.54 -8.34 -10.55
N LEU A 18 -10.69 -7.92 -9.61
CA LEU A 18 -9.27 -8.31 -9.58
C LEU A 18 -9.07 -9.69 -8.94
N ASP A 19 -9.95 -10.08 -8.02
CA ASP A 19 -9.91 -11.41 -7.40
C ASP A 19 -10.16 -12.54 -8.41
N ALA A 20 -10.92 -12.27 -9.48
CA ALA A 20 -11.14 -13.20 -10.58
C ALA A 20 -9.88 -13.48 -11.42
N LEU A 21 -8.83 -12.65 -11.30
CA LEU A 21 -7.54 -12.85 -11.97
C LEU A 21 -6.60 -13.78 -11.19
N ALA A 22 -6.94 -14.12 -9.95
CA ALA A 22 -6.14 -15.04 -9.15
C ALA A 22 -6.41 -16.50 -9.57
N VAL A 23 -5.72 -16.97 -10.60
CA VAL A 23 -5.79 -18.37 -11.09
C VAL A 23 -4.87 -19.31 -10.28
N PHE A 24 -4.18 -18.80 -9.25
CA PHE A 24 -3.19 -19.54 -8.48
C PHE A 24 -3.73 -20.02 -7.11
N PRO A 25 -3.27 -21.18 -6.59
CA PRO A 25 -3.66 -21.64 -5.26
C PRO A 25 -3.18 -20.65 -4.19
N LEU A 26 -4.12 -20.06 -3.45
CA LEU A 26 -3.81 -19.07 -2.43
C LEU A 26 -3.37 -19.74 -1.13
N PRO A 27 -2.21 -19.37 -0.57
CA PRO A 27 -1.72 -19.96 0.67
C PRO A 27 -2.63 -19.57 1.84
N ASN A 28 -2.92 -20.54 2.72
CA ASN A 28 -3.72 -20.33 3.93
C ASN A 28 -2.88 -19.71 5.05
N ILE A 29 -2.32 -18.54 4.80
CA ILE A 29 -1.49 -17.78 5.75
C ILE A 29 -2.33 -16.66 6.36
N ASN A 30 -1.97 -16.20 7.56
CA ASN A 30 -2.62 -15.05 8.17
C ASN A 30 -2.32 -13.78 7.34
N PRO A 31 -3.34 -13.05 6.85
CA PRO A 31 -3.15 -11.82 6.08
C PRO A 31 -2.20 -10.81 6.73
N ALA A 32 -2.25 -10.67 8.07
CA ALA A 32 -1.38 -9.73 8.78
C ALA A 32 0.12 -10.05 8.58
N ILE A 33 0.50 -11.33 8.45
CA ILE A 33 1.89 -11.70 8.19
C ILE A 33 2.34 -11.21 6.81
N ILE A 34 1.43 -11.25 5.83
CA ILE A 34 1.68 -10.76 4.47
C ILE A 34 1.81 -9.23 4.48
N SER A 35 0.97 -8.50 5.22
CA SER A 35 1.10 -7.04 5.41
C SER A 35 2.40 -6.67 6.14
N PHE A 36 2.88 -7.49 7.08
CA PHE A 36 4.19 -7.27 7.71
C PHE A 36 5.34 -7.51 6.73
N ALA A 37 5.23 -8.51 5.85
CA ALA A 37 6.23 -8.79 4.84
C ALA A 37 6.39 -7.60 3.87
N SER A 38 5.31 -6.91 3.53
CA SER A 38 5.38 -5.72 2.65
C SER A 38 6.25 -4.61 3.24
N ILE A 39 6.12 -4.32 4.54
CA ILE A 39 6.99 -3.37 5.25
C ILE A 39 8.45 -3.80 5.19
N VAL A 40 8.73 -5.08 5.46
CA VAL A 40 10.11 -5.61 5.45
C VAL A 40 10.74 -5.39 4.08
N VAL A 41 10.01 -5.65 3.00
CA VAL A 41 10.47 -5.40 1.63
C VAL A 41 10.80 -3.93 1.39
N VAL A 42 9.94 -3.00 1.83
CA VAL A 42 10.19 -1.56 1.65
C VAL A 42 11.40 -1.09 2.47
N ILE A 43 11.62 -1.64 3.66
CA ILE A 43 12.81 -1.33 4.48
C ILE A 43 14.11 -1.73 3.77
N MET A 44 14.10 -2.77 2.92
CA MET A 44 15.30 -3.18 2.18
C MET A 44 15.84 -2.11 1.23
N ILE A 45 15.07 -1.06 0.91
CA ILE A 45 15.54 0.07 0.10
C ILE A 45 16.74 0.76 0.76
N TYR A 46 16.82 0.77 2.10
CA TYR A 46 17.94 1.34 2.85
C TYR A 46 19.29 0.67 2.57
N ILE A 47 19.29 -0.57 2.07
CA ILE A 47 20.52 -1.30 1.75
C ILE A 47 21.15 -0.72 0.47
N TRP A 48 20.33 -0.20 -0.46
CA TRP A 48 20.76 0.31 -1.77
C TRP A 48 20.09 1.65 -2.11
N PRO A 49 20.30 2.70 -1.29
CA PRO A 49 19.53 3.94 -1.38
C PRO A 49 19.75 4.71 -2.70
N ARG A 50 20.84 4.45 -3.42
CA ARG A 50 21.18 5.10 -4.69
C ARG A 50 20.59 4.42 -5.93
N HIS A 51 20.01 3.22 -5.78
CA HIS A 51 19.47 2.46 -6.90
C HIS A 51 17.97 2.68 -7.03
N LEU A 52 17.57 3.78 -7.68
CA LEU A 52 16.16 4.17 -7.85
C LEU A 52 15.30 3.07 -8.48
N TRP A 53 15.83 2.37 -9.49
CA TRP A 53 15.14 1.23 -10.10
C TRP A 53 14.83 0.12 -9.11
N LEU A 54 15.80 -0.23 -8.25
CA LEU A 54 15.62 -1.25 -7.23
C LEU A 54 14.61 -0.80 -6.17
N ALA A 55 14.63 0.49 -5.80
CA ALA A 55 13.63 1.07 -4.91
C ALA A 55 12.22 0.93 -5.51
N ALA A 56 12.02 1.29 -6.78
CA ALA A 56 10.74 1.12 -7.46
C ALA A 56 10.29 -0.35 -7.53
N LEU A 57 11.22 -1.28 -7.80
CA LEU A 57 10.93 -2.71 -7.80
C LEU A 57 10.46 -3.19 -6.41
N LEU A 58 11.16 -2.82 -5.34
CA LEU A 58 10.81 -3.19 -3.96
C LEU A 58 9.45 -2.60 -3.55
N VAL A 59 9.17 -1.35 -3.92
CA VAL A 59 7.85 -0.73 -3.72
C VAL A 59 6.77 -1.47 -4.51
N GLY A 60 7.05 -1.88 -5.74
CA GLY A 60 6.14 -2.69 -6.55
C GLY A 60 5.80 -4.04 -5.90
N ILE A 61 6.82 -4.72 -5.36
CA ILE A 61 6.64 -5.97 -4.61
C ILE A 61 5.82 -5.74 -3.33
N SER A 62 6.04 -4.64 -2.62
CA SER A 62 5.22 -4.27 -1.46
C SER A 62 3.75 -4.08 -1.83
N ILE A 63 3.45 -3.31 -2.89
CA ILE A 63 2.07 -3.12 -3.37
C ILE A 63 1.44 -4.47 -3.72
N PHE A 64 2.21 -5.39 -4.30
CA PHE A 64 1.73 -6.74 -4.60
C PHE A 64 1.38 -7.53 -3.33
N PHE A 65 2.17 -7.43 -2.26
CA PHE A 65 1.86 -8.08 -0.99
C PHE A 65 0.62 -7.47 -0.29
N ASP A 66 0.44 -6.15 -0.34
CA ASP A 66 -0.76 -5.46 0.17
C ASP A 66 -2.03 -5.74 -0.69
N TRP A 67 -1.84 -6.28 -1.90
CA TRP A 67 -2.94 -6.80 -2.68
C TRP A 67 -3.24 -8.26 -2.31
N LEU A 68 -2.18 -9.05 -2.10
CA LEU A 68 -2.25 -10.47 -1.78
C LEU A 68 -2.87 -10.72 -0.40
N ASP A 69 -2.55 -9.92 0.62
CA ASP A 69 -3.11 -10.06 1.96
C ASP A 69 -4.64 -9.84 1.98
N GLY A 70 -5.12 -8.84 1.25
CA GLY A 70 -6.53 -8.55 1.06
C GLY A 70 -7.22 -9.64 0.25
N LEU A 71 -6.55 -10.18 -0.76
CA LEU A 71 -7.05 -11.30 -1.56
C LEU A 71 -7.22 -12.56 -0.69
N VAL A 72 -6.21 -12.90 0.12
CA VAL A 72 -6.26 -14.02 1.07
C VAL A 72 -7.34 -13.79 2.13
N ALA A 73 -7.46 -12.57 2.66
CA ALA A 73 -8.51 -12.23 3.62
C ALA A 73 -9.92 -12.42 3.04
N ARG A 74 -10.14 -12.02 1.79
CA ARG A 74 -11.42 -12.21 1.06
C ARG A 74 -11.70 -13.67 0.77
N HIS A 75 -10.70 -14.38 0.23
CA HIS A 75 -10.83 -15.79 -0.16
C HIS A 75 -11.17 -16.70 1.03
N TYR A 76 -10.54 -16.46 2.18
CA TYR A 76 -10.77 -17.25 3.40
C TYR A 76 -11.82 -16.63 4.34
N HIS A 77 -12.55 -15.58 3.93
CA HIS A 77 -13.53 -14.85 4.75
C HIS A 77 -12.98 -14.38 6.12
N ARG A 78 -11.70 -13.99 6.17
CA ARG A 78 -11.00 -13.51 7.38
C ARG A 78 -10.95 -11.98 7.48
N GLU A 79 -11.83 -11.29 6.76
CA GLU A 79 -11.94 -9.84 6.84
C GLU A 79 -12.31 -9.41 8.26
N SER A 80 -11.52 -8.52 8.85
CA SER A 80 -11.78 -8.01 10.20
C SER A 80 -11.41 -6.54 10.31
N ILE A 81 -12.14 -5.80 11.17
CA ILE A 81 -11.86 -4.38 11.45
C ILE A 81 -10.46 -4.19 12.05
N ARG A 82 -9.94 -5.20 12.76
CA ARG A 82 -8.57 -5.18 13.28
C ARG A 82 -7.55 -5.37 12.16
N GLY A 83 -7.76 -6.35 11.27
CA GLY A 83 -6.91 -6.57 10.10
C GLY A 83 -6.84 -5.35 9.19
N TYR A 84 -7.98 -4.73 8.90
CA TYR A 84 -8.05 -3.49 8.12
C TYR A 84 -7.23 -2.33 8.74
N ARG A 85 -7.26 -2.20 10.07
CA ARG A 85 -6.45 -1.18 10.76
C ARG A 85 -4.96 -1.49 10.69
N ILE A 86 -4.57 -2.77 10.81
CA ILE A 86 -3.18 -3.20 10.70
C ILE A 86 -2.66 -2.93 9.28
N ASP A 87 -3.42 -3.34 8.25
CA ASP A 87 -3.12 -3.07 6.85
C ASP A 87 -2.92 -1.57 6.58
N SER A 88 -3.86 -0.73 7.02
CA SER A 88 -3.75 0.73 6.90
C SER A 88 -2.53 1.31 7.64
N LEU A 89 -2.11 0.71 8.77
CA LEU A 89 -0.89 1.12 9.48
C LEU A 89 0.37 0.68 8.72
N CYS A 90 0.40 -0.54 8.19
CA CYS A 90 1.48 -1.07 7.36
C CYS A 90 1.69 -0.20 6.11
N ASP A 91 0.60 0.25 5.52
CA ASP A 91 0.61 1.21 4.42
C ASP A 91 1.33 2.52 4.78
N ARG A 92 0.98 3.10 5.94
CA ARG A 92 1.59 4.35 6.41
C ARG A 92 3.07 4.17 6.75
N LEU A 93 3.44 3.02 7.34
CA LEU A 93 4.84 2.73 7.64
C LEU A 93 5.68 2.59 6.37
N SER A 94 5.13 1.95 5.33
CA SER A 94 5.79 1.84 4.03
C SER A 94 5.96 3.21 3.36
N GLU A 95 4.95 4.09 3.45
CA GLU A 95 5.07 5.47 2.97
C GLU A 95 6.06 6.30 3.80
N LEU A 96 6.16 6.06 5.10
CA LEU A 96 7.14 6.71 5.97
C LEU A 96 8.57 6.40 5.51
N VAL A 97 8.87 5.12 5.22
CA VAL A 97 10.18 4.69 4.71
C VAL A 97 10.52 5.35 3.37
N LEU A 98 9.54 5.52 2.49
CA LEU A 98 9.78 6.27 1.25
C LEU A 98 10.05 7.74 1.52
N SER A 99 9.25 8.36 2.39
CA SER A 99 9.37 9.78 2.70
C SER A 99 10.64 10.15 3.45
N SER A 100 11.24 9.21 4.19
CA SER A 100 12.50 9.43 4.89
C SER A 100 13.71 9.34 3.96
N LEU A 101 13.63 8.52 2.90
CA LEU A 101 14.68 8.39 1.89
C LEU A 101 14.59 9.49 0.83
N PHE A 102 13.37 9.84 0.41
CA PHE A 102 13.11 10.85 -0.62
C PHE A 102 12.43 12.06 0.03
N PHE A 103 13.16 12.84 0.83
CA PHE A 103 12.52 13.80 1.74
C PHE A 103 11.59 14.82 1.07
N PHE A 104 12.11 15.62 0.13
CA PHE A 104 11.30 16.63 -0.55
C PHE A 104 10.83 16.11 -1.92
N PRO A 105 9.53 16.19 -2.27
CA PRO A 105 8.38 16.67 -1.48
C PRO A 105 7.64 15.57 -0.70
N TRP A 106 8.14 14.32 -0.70
CA TRP A 106 7.38 13.16 -0.21
C TRP A 106 7.03 13.21 1.26
N PHE A 107 7.85 13.84 2.09
CA PHE A 107 7.56 14.05 3.51
C PHE A 107 6.26 14.84 3.71
N TYR A 108 6.04 15.90 2.93
CA TYR A 108 4.80 16.67 3.00
C TYR A 108 3.60 15.89 2.46
N LEU A 109 3.78 15.16 1.36
CA LEU A 109 2.74 14.29 0.83
C LEU A 109 2.34 13.20 1.83
N PHE A 110 3.32 12.61 2.53
CA PHE A 110 3.10 11.65 3.60
C PHE A 110 2.30 12.24 4.77
N LEU A 111 2.63 13.45 5.22
CA LEU A 111 1.86 14.13 6.27
C LEU A 111 0.41 14.39 5.85
N ILE A 112 0.19 14.83 4.61
CA ILE A 112 -1.15 14.96 4.03
C ILE A 112 -1.86 13.61 4.06
N ASN A 113 -1.17 12.54 3.70
CA ASN A 113 -1.73 11.19 3.68
C ASN A 113 -2.07 10.66 5.08
N ILE A 114 -1.28 10.96 6.11
CA ILE A 114 -1.64 10.69 7.52
C ILE A 114 -2.93 11.43 7.88
N PHE A 115 -3.00 12.72 7.56
CA PHE A 115 -4.17 13.54 7.87
C PHE A 115 -5.43 13.02 7.17
N LEU A 116 -5.31 12.68 5.88
CA LEU A 116 -6.39 12.05 5.11
C LEU A 116 -6.79 10.69 5.68
N THR A 117 -5.83 9.87 6.12
CA THR A 117 -6.12 8.58 6.77
C THR A 117 -6.88 8.78 8.08
N TYR A 118 -6.49 9.78 8.88
CA TYR A 118 -7.20 10.14 10.11
C TYR A 118 -8.64 10.60 9.83
N ILE A 119 -8.83 11.49 8.85
CA ILE A 119 -10.17 11.91 8.40
C ILE A 119 -10.95 10.69 7.92
N SER A 120 -10.33 9.82 7.12
CA SER A 120 -10.96 8.61 6.58
C SER A 120 -11.50 7.70 7.68
N TRP A 121 -10.76 7.53 8.77
CA TRP A 121 -11.23 6.76 9.93
C TRP A 121 -12.43 7.41 10.63
N ARG A 122 -12.52 8.75 10.63
CA ARG A 122 -13.61 9.51 11.28
C ARG A 122 -14.86 9.59 10.39
N THR A 123 -14.69 9.87 9.11
CA THR A 123 -15.77 10.09 8.14
C THR A 123 -16.24 8.81 7.45
N LYS A 124 -15.46 7.72 7.56
CA LYS A 124 -15.69 6.43 6.89
C LYS A 124 -15.71 6.54 5.36
N ILE A 125 -15.16 7.63 4.81
CA ILE A 125 -14.92 7.82 3.37
C ILE A 125 -13.45 7.53 3.13
N HIS A 126 -13.16 6.57 2.25
CA HIS A 126 -11.79 6.15 1.95
C HIS A 126 -11.21 7.02 0.85
N PHE A 127 -10.46 8.05 1.25
CA PHE A 127 -9.74 8.92 0.33
C PHE A 127 -8.29 9.05 0.80
N VAL A 128 -7.38 8.37 0.10
CA VAL A 128 -5.94 8.34 0.39
C VAL A 128 -5.20 8.46 -0.94
N LEU A 129 -4.10 9.22 -0.96
CA LEU A 129 -3.27 9.38 -2.15
C LEU A 129 -2.43 8.10 -2.35
N PRO A 130 -2.39 7.53 -3.57
CA PRO A 130 -1.62 6.32 -3.85
C PRO A 130 -0.12 6.65 -4.03
N LEU A 131 0.53 7.10 -2.96
CA LEU A 131 1.91 7.61 -3.00
C LEU A 131 2.91 6.58 -3.52
N ARG A 132 2.75 5.30 -3.16
CA ARG A 132 3.63 4.22 -3.66
C ARG A 132 3.53 4.03 -5.18
N LEU A 133 2.34 4.13 -5.75
CA LEU A 133 2.14 4.04 -7.21
C LEU A 133 2.70 5.28 -7.91
N LEU A 134 2.46 6.46 -7.33
CA LEU A 134 3.02 7.71 -7.84
C LEU A 134 4.56 7.68 -7.82
N PHE A 135 5.16 7.06 -6.81
CA PHE A 135 6.62 6.87 -6.72
C PHE A 135 7.15 6.02 -7.86
N ILE A 136 6.55 4.86 -8.10
CA ILE A 136 6.95 3.99 -9.23
C ILE A 136 6.81 4.74 -10.56
N LEU A 137 5.70 5.45 -10.76
CA LEU A 137 5.46 6.23 -11.97
C LEU A 137 6.52 7.31 -12.17
N LEU A 138 6.90 8.05 -11.12
CA LEU A 138 7.96 9.05 -11.18
C LEU A 138 9.32 8.43 -11.49
N VAL A 139 9.65 7.26 -10.90
CA VAL A 139 10.90 6.55 -11.22
C VAL A 139 10.91 6.14 -12.69
N VAL A 140 9.80 5.62 -13.23
CA VAL A 140 9.70 5.27 -14.66
C VAL A 140 9.90 6.50 -15.54
N ILE A 141 9.24 7.62 -15.20
CA ILE A 141 9.37 8.89 -15.94
C ILE A 141 10.82 9.40 -15.92
N HIS A 142 11.51 9.30 -14.77
CA HIS A 142 12.93 9.64 -14.63
C HIS A 142 13.81 8.78 -15.54
N TYR A 143 13.59 7.46 -15.59
CA TYR A 143 14.30 6.57 -16.50
C TYR A 143 13.99 6.83 -17.99
N LEU A 144 12.85 7.45 -18.31
CA LEU A 144 12.52 7.91 -19.66
C LEU A 144 13.19 9.25 -20.02
N GLY A 145 13.98 9.83 -19.12
CA GLY A 145 14.72 11.08 -19.33
C GLY A 145 13.89 12.35 -19.09
N LEU A 146 12.71 12.23 -18.45
CA LEU A 146 11.84 13.35 -18.11
C LEU A 146 12.04 13.72 -16.63
N ASP A 147 13.19 14.30 -16.31
CA ASP A 147 13.58 14.57 -14.93
C ASP A 147 12.99 15.88 -14.42
N PHE A 148 12.12 15.78 -13.40
CA PHE A 148 11.50 16.93 -12.75
C PHE A 148 12.15 17.30 -11.40
N GLY A 149 13.25 16.64 -11.00
CA GLY A 149 13.94 16.91 -9.72
C GLY A 149 13.22 16.42 -8.46
N PHE A 150 12.20 15.57 -8.59
CA PHE A 150 11.40 15.02 -7.48
C PHE A 150 12.01 13.78 -6.80
N LEU A 151 13.13 13.27 -7.32
CA LEU A 151 13.81 12.05 -6.86
C LEU A 151 15.26 12.30 -6.39
N GLY A 152 15.68 13.58 -6.35
CA GLY A 152 17.03 14.01 -5.98
C GLY A 152 17.17 14.43 -4.53
#